data_AF-A0A0G1QTD7-F1
#
_entry.id   AF-A0A0G1QTD7-F1
#
_cell.length_a   1.000
_cell.length_b   1.000
_cell.length_c   1.000
_cell.angle_alpha   90.00
_cell.angle_beta   90.00
_cell.angle_gamma   90.00
#
_symmetry.space_group_name_H-M   'P 1'
#
loop_
_entity.id
_entity.type
_entity.pdbx_description
1 polymer ?
#
loop_
_entity_poly.entity_id
_entity_poly.type
_entity_poly.pdbx_seq_one_letter_code
_entity_poly.pdbx_strand_id
1 'polypeptide(L)' 'MTVIISLKLPAGAVLYILTTTLFSLVQQYFVSGLGGLTPWVKKAATLWKK' A
#
# COMPACT_ATOMS: atom_id res chain seq x y z
N MET A 1 -10.69 8.08 5.34
CA MET A 1 -10.94 8.20 6.79
C MET A 1 -9.70 8.64 7.57
N THR A 2 -8.56 7.94 7.42
CA THR A 2 -7.31 8.23 8.14
C THR A 2 -6.80 9.65 7.93
N VAL A 3 -6.88 10.18 6.71
CA VAL A 3 -6.48 11.57 6.39
C VAL A 3 -7.32 12.62 7.13
N ILE A 4 -8.63 12.40 7.24
CA ILE A 4 -9.56 13.32 7.92
C ILE A 4 -9.33 13.27 9.44
N ILE A 5 -8.99 12.09 9.97
CA ILE A 5 -8.68 11.90 11.38
C ILE A 5 -7.31 12.49 11.73
N SER A 6 -6.31 12.34 10.85
CA SER A 6 -4.97 12.91 11.06
C SER A 6 -4.95 14.43 11.10
N LEU A 7 -5.91 15.12 10.49
CA LEU A 7 -6.05 16.58 10.60
C LEU A 7 -6.38 17.05 12.03
N LYS A 8 -6.93 16.17 12.88
CA LYS A 8 -7.26 16.46 14.28
C LYS A 8 -6.24 15.90 15.27
N LEU A 9 -5.23 15.17 14.78
CA LEU A 9 -4.21 14.53 15.62
C LEU A 9 -2.96 15.41 15.74
N PRO A 10 -2.24 15.35 16.88
CA PRO A 10 -0.95 16.02 17.02
C PRO A 10 0.03 15.59 15.93
N ALA A 11 0.87 16.51 15.45
CA ALA A 11 1.80 16.27 14.34
C ALA A 11 2.71 15.04 14.53
N GLY A 12 3.13 14.77 15.77
CA GLY A 12 3.92 13.57 16.09
C GLY A 12 3.17 12.25 15.87
N ALA A 13 1.86 12.21 16.15
CA ALA A 13 1.04 11.02 15.92
C ALA A 13 0.81 10.78 14.42
N VAL A 14 0.63 11.86 13.66
CA VAL A 14 0.51 11.79 12.19
C VAL A 14 1.79 11.27 11.57
N LEU A 15 2.95 11.79 12.01
CA LEU A 15 4.25 11.33 11.55
C LEU A 15 4.47 9.85 11.89
N TYR A 16 4.17 9.43 13.12
CA TYR A 16 4.26 8.03 13.54
C TYR A 16 3.43 7.10 12.64
N ILE A 17 2.16 7.45 12.39
CA ILE A 17 1.27 6.66 11.52
C ILE A 17 1.83 6.59 10.10
N LEU A 18 2.33 7.70 9.57
CA LEU A 18 2.96 7.73 8.24
C LEU A 18 4.18 6.81 8.16
N THR A 19 5.12 6.94 9.08
CA THR A 19 6.37 6.17 9.07
C THR A 19 6.10 4.67 9.25
N THR A 20 5.20 4.31 10.17
CA THR A 20 4.81 2.91 10.37
C THR A 20 4.08 2.32 9.17
N THR A 21 3.21 3.09 8.52
CA THR A 21 2.52 2.62 7.31
C THR A 21 3.50 2.42 6.15
N LEU A 22 4.46 3.33 5.97
CA LEU A 22 5.54 3.21 4.99
C LEU A 22 6.38 1.95 5.24
N PHE A 23 6.75 1.73 6.50
CA PHE A 23 7.50 0.54 6.88
C PHE A 23 6.70 -0.75 6.63
N SER A 24 5.43 -0.79 6.99
CA SER A 24 4.54 -1.93 6.72
C SER A 24 4.37 -2.19 5.22
N LEU A 25 4.30 -1.17 4.37
CA LEU A 25 4.25 -1.34 2.92
C LEU A 25 5.52 -2.00 2.38
N VAL A 26 6.69 -1.57 2.87
CA VAL A 26 7.98 -2.17 2.50
C VAL A 26 8.03 -3.62 2.97
N GLN A 27 7.69 -3.89 4.23
CA GLN A 27 7.67 -5.25 4.78
C GLN A 27 6.69 -6.15 4.02
N GLN A 28 5.49 -5.66 3.72
CA GLN A 28 4.47 -6.42 2.99
C GLN A 28 4.92 -6.73 1.56
N TYR A 29 5.63 -5.81 0.91
CA TYR A 29 6.21 -6.04 -0.41
C TYR A 29 7.24 -7.18 -0.40
N PHE A 30 8.09 -7.28 0.62
CA PHE A 30 9.09 -8.35 0.71
C PHE A 30 8.53 -9.68 1.23
N VAL A 31 7.59 -9.65 2.18
CA VAL A 31 7.07 -10.85 2.85
C VAL A 31 5.93 -11.50 2.07
N SER A 32 4.99 -10.69 1.56
CA SER A 32 3.81 -11.19 0.82
C SER A 32 3.95 -11.06 -0.69
N GLY A 33 4.93 -10.28 -1.17
CA GLY A 33 5.16 -10.05 -2.59
C GLY A 33 4.03 -9.30 -3.29
N LEU A 34 4.15 -9.20 -4.61
CA LEU A 34 3.07 -8.72 -5.49
C LEU A 34 1.97 -9.78 -5.68
N GLY A 35 1.87 -10.81 -4.84
CA GLY A 35 1.09 -12.04 -5.09
C GLY A 35 -0.36 -11.81 -5.55
N GLY A 36 -1.02 -10.77 -5.03
CA GLY A 36 -2.36 -10.36 -5.45
C GLY A 36 -2.42 -9.65 -6.80
N LEU A 37 -1.35 -8.98 -7.23
CA LEU A 37 -1.22 -8.27 -8.52
C LEU A 37 -0.84 -9.21 -9.68
N THR A 38 -0.11 -10.29 -9.41
CA THR A 38 0.35 -11.26 -10.40
C THR A 38 -0.77 -11.81 -11.31
N PRO A 39 -1.94 -12.25 -10.80
CA PRO A 39 -3.03 -12.73 -11.68
C PRO A 39 -3.66 -11.62 -12.54
N TRP A 40 -3.70 -10.38 -12.04
CA TRP A 40 -4.24 -9.23 -12.79
C TRP A 40 -3.30 -8.76 -13.88
N VAL A 41 -1.99 -8.72 -13.60
CA VAL A 41 -0.95 -8.43 -14.60
C VAL A 41 -0.97 -9.49 -15.70
N LYS A 42 -1.14 -10.78 -15.36
CA LYS A 42 -1.34 -11.85 -16.35
C LYS A 42 -2.60 -11.64 -17.19
N LYS A 43 -3.74 -11.29 -16.58
CA LYS A 43 -5.01 -11.02 -17.29
C LYS A 43 -4.88 -9.82 -18.25
N ALA A 44 -4.26 -8.73 -17.81
CA ALA A 44 -4.03 -7.54 -18.62
C ALA A 44 -3.09 -7.86 -19.81
N ALA A 45 -2.04 -8.63 -19.59
CA ALA A 45 -1.14 -9.08 -20.65
C ALA A 45 -1.84 -9.96 -21.70
N THR A 46 -2.78 -10.82 -21.28
CA THR A 46 -3.58 -11.64 -22.21
C THR A 46 -4.59 -10.82 -23.00
N LEU A 47 -5.21 -9.80 -22.40
CA LEU A 47 -6.16 -8.90 -23.07
C LEU A 47 -5.50 -8.01 -24.13
N TRP A 48 -4.25 -7.59 -23.91
CA TRP A 48 -3.50 -6.79 -24.89
C TRP A 48 -2.98 -7.63 -26.08
N LYS A 49 -2.88 -8.95 -25.92
CA LYS A 49 -2.47 -9.86 -27.01
C LYS A 49 -3.62 -10.31 -27.92
N LYS A 50 -4.86 -9.91 -27.64
CA LYS A 50 -6.06 -10.27 -28.39
C LYS A 50 -6.53 -9.11 -29.25
#